data_AF-A0A7S2MK79-F1
#
_entry.id   AF-A0A7S2MK79-F1
#
_cell.length_a   1.000
_cell.length_b   1.000
_cell.length_c   1.000
_cell.angle_alpha   90.00
_cell.angle_beta   90.00
_cell.angle_gamma   90.00
#
_symmetry.space_group_name_H-M   'P 1'
#
loop_
_entity.id
_entity.type
_entity.pdbx_description
1 polymer ?
#
loop_
_entity_poly.entity_id
_entity_poly.type
_entity_poly.pdbx_seq_one_letter_code
_entity_poly.pdbx_strand_id
1 'polypeptide(L)'
;RACNGALRPLGTGAFHCGVEVFGSEWSFCDVFSPSGSRSDGTGVFLTRPRACPDHSFLERVSMGSTALRETEVQSLAQLLGREWPAAAYDLCRRNCCHFCDEFCHRLGVGAIPG
;
A
#
# COMPACT_ATOMS: atom_id res chain seq x y z
N ARG A 1 -9.71 -8.16 8.33
CA ARG A 1 -10.37 -6.83 8.49
C ARG A 1 -9.84 -5.89 7.40
N ALA A 2 -10.65 -5.69 6.36
CA ALA A 2 -10.75 -4.57 5.41
C ALA A 2 -9.53 -3.85 4.79
N CYS A 3 -9.53 -3.79 3.45
CA CYS A 3 -8.64 -2.99 2.61
C CYS A 3 -9.23 -1.60 2.36
N ASN A 4 -8.35 -0.61 2.31
CA ASN A 4 -8.69 0.78 2.08
C ASN A 4 -8.46 1.07 0.58
N GLY A 5 -9.54 0.98 -0.19
CA GLY A 5 -9.62 1.63 -1.49
C GLY A 5 -9.63 3.13 -1.24
N ALA A 6 -8.47 3.76 -1.16
CA ALA A 6 -8.42 5.21 -1.14
C ALA A 6 -8.31 5.71 -2.60
N LEU A 7 -9.02 6.80 -2.86
CA LEU A 7 -9.13 7.40 -4.17
C LEU A 7 -8.86 8.91 -4.04
N ARG A 8 -7.60 9.34 -3.87
CA ARG A 8 -7.24 10.77 -4.07
C ARG A 8 -5.98 11.05 -4.88
N PRO A 9 -5.99 12.12 -5.70
CA PRO A 9 -4.85 12.55 -6.51
C PRO A 9 -3.69 13.06 -5.64
N LEU A 10 -2.56 12.34 -5.64
CA LEU A 10 -1.28 12.86 -5.14
C LEU A 10 -0.74 13.90 -6.13
N GLY A 11 -1.13 15.17 -5.97
CA GLY A 11 -0.54 16.34 -6.66
C GLY A 11 -0.56 16.33 -8.20
N THR A 12 -1.10 15.29 -8.83
CA THR A 12 -1.00 15.00 -10.28
C THR A 12 -2.22 14.28 -10.85
N GLY A 13 -3.17 13.80 -10.04
CA GLY A 13 -4.35 13.06 -10.53
C GLY A 13 -4.48 11.59 -10.07
N ALA A 14 -3.50 11.01 -9.37
CA ALA A 14 -3.50 9.58 -9.04
C ALA A 14 -3.94 9.25 -7.61
N PHE A 15 -4.97 8.40 -7.50
CA PHE A 15 -5.56 7.80 -6.31
C PHE A 15 -4.56 7.04 -5.40
N HIS A 16 -4.54 7.30 -4.07
CA HIS A 16 -3.77 6.51 -3.07
C HIS A 16 -4.55 5.29 -2.57
N CYS A 17 -4.05 4.06 -2.66
CA CYS A 17 -4.67 2.85 -2.11
C CYS A 17 -3.81 2.22 -0.99
N GLY A 18 -4.44 1.60 0.01
CA GLY A 18 -3.74 0.94 1.13
C GLY A 18 -4.47 -0.31 1.65
N VAL A 19 -3.73 -1.26 2.22
CA VAL A 19 -4.28 -2.49 2.82
C VAL A 19 -4.06 -2.47 4.32
N GLU A 20 -5.15 -2.45 5.10
CA GLU A 20 -5.09 -2.56 6.56
C GLU A 20 -5.18 -4.03 6.98
N VAL A 21 -4.22 -4.50 7.77
CA VAL A 21 -4.19 -5.85 8.33
C VAL A 21 -3.50 -5.81 9.69
N PHE A 22 -4.10 -6.47 10.69
CA PHE A 22 -3.66 -6.39 12.10
C PHE A 22 -3.48 -4.95 12.61
N GLY A 23 -4.31 -4.00 12.17
CA GLY A 23 -4.27 -2.59 12.60
C GLY A 23 -3.15 -1.76 11.98
N SER A 24 -2.35 -2.34 11.07
CA SER A 24 -1.32 -1.65 10.30
C SER A 24 -1.77 -1.48 8.85
N GLU A 25 -1.61 -0.29 8.28
CA GLU A 25 -1.91 -0.02 6.87
C GLU A 25 -0.62 -0.01 6.05
N TRP A 26 -0.63 -0.78 4.96
CA TRP A 26 0.48 -0.95 4.04
C TRP A 26 0.15 -0.32 2.69
N SER A 27 1.08 0.43 2.12
CA SER A 27 0.94 1.04 0.80
C SER A 27 2.31 1.16 0.11
N PHE A 28 2.29 1.63 -1.14
CA PHE A 28 3.47 1.81 -1.98
C PHE A 28 3.51 3.21 -2.58
N CYS A 29 4.63 3.91 -2.41
CA CYS A 29 4.87 5.24 -3.00
C CYS A 29 6.31 5.37 -3.51
N ASP A 30 6.55 6.42 -4.31
CA ASP A 30 7.91 6.91 -4.42
C ASP A 30 8.32 7.54 -3.08
N VAL A 31 9.55 7.27 -2.67
CA VAL A 31 10.17 8.01 -1.59
C VAL A 31 11.14 8.97 -2.27
N PHE A 32 10.70 10.21 -2.44
CA PHE A 32 11.64 11.29 -2.71
C PHE A 32 12.51 11.46 -1.48
N SER A 33 13.81 11.17 -1.62
CA SER A 33 14.80 11.68 -0.68
C SER A 33 14.61 13.21 -0.59
N PRO A 34 14.86 13.86 0.56
CA PRO A 34 14.90 15.31 0.67
C PRO A 34 15.80 15.99 -0.39
N SER A 35 16.72 15.23 -0.99
CA SER A 35 17.60 15.65 -2.09
C SER A 35 16.99 15.60 -3.49
N GLY A 36 15.72 15.19 -3.66
CA GLY A 36 15.09 15.03 -4.98
C GLY A 36 15.48 13.76 -5.73
N SER A 37 16.38 12.93 -5.17
CA SER A 37 16.76 11.63 -5.74
C SER A 37 15.79 10.54 -5.31
N ARG A 38 15.50 9.60 -6.21
CA ARG A 38 14.77 8.37 -5.86
C ARG A 38 15.59 7.62 -4.80
N SER A 39 14.95 7.29 -3.68
CA SER A 39 15.54 6.42 -2.66
C SER A 39 15.81 5.03 -3.25
N ASP A 40 17.00 4.47 -2.99
CA ASP A 40 17.33 3.06 -3.27
C ASP A 40 16.64 2.09 -2.29
N GLY A 41 15.80 2.61 -1.39
CA GLY A 41 15.06 1.85 -0.40
C GLY A 41 13.74 1.24 -0.91
N THR A 42 13.05 0.56 0.01
CA THR A 42 11.69 0.07 -0.21
C THR A 42 10.72 1.22 -0.47
N GLY A 43 9.82 1.06 -1.44
CA GLY A 43 8.68 1.96 -1.59
C GLY A 43 7.48 1.50 -0.78
N VAL A 44 7.53 0.30 -0.20
CA VAL A 44 6.52 -0.21 0.74
C VAL A 44 6.73 0.44 2.08
N PHE A 45 5.68 1.07 2.60
CA PHE A 45 5.70 1.76 3.89
C PHE A 45 4.46 1.42 4.72
N LEU A 46 4.61 1.61 6.03
CA LEU A 46 3.55 1.47 7.01
C LEU A 46 3.05 2.86 7.37
N THR A 47 1.76 3.10 7.18
CA THR A 47 1.11 4.31 7.69
C THR A 47 0.15 3.94 8.80
N ARG A 48 -0.04 4.86 9.75
CA ARG A 48 -1.12 4.70 10.71
C ARG A 48 -2.43 4.90 9.94
N PRO A 49 -3.41 3.98 10.06
CA PRO A 49 -4.71 4.17 9.44
C PRO A 49 -5.26 5.53 9.85
N ARG A 50 -5.63 6.38 8.88
CA ARG A 50 -6.20 7.73 9.10
C ARG A 50 -5.22 8.83 9.55
N ALA A 51 -3.90 8.61 9.52
CA ALA A 51 -2.92 9.61 10.01
C ALA A 51 -2.57 10.74 9.02
N CYS A 52 -3.38 10.93 7.97
CA CYS A 52 -3.19 11.98 6.99
C CYS A 52 -4.33 13.02 7.17
N PRO A 53 -4.14 14.06 8.01
CA PRO A 53 -5.19 15.01 8.38
C PRO A 53 -5.75 15.85 7.22
N ASP A 54 -5.05 15.95 6.09
CA ASP A 54 -5.48 16.68 4.87
C ASP A 54 -6.26 15.82 3.85
N HIS A 55 -6.49 14.54 4.13
CA HIS A 55 -6.94 13.56 3.13
C HIS A 55 -8.29 12.96 3.55
N SER A 56 -9.39 13.43 2.95
CA SER A 56 -10.71 12.87 3.25
C SER A 56 -10.76 11.42 2.74
N PHE A 57 -10.75 10.49 3.70
CA PHE A 57 -11.04 9.07 3.54
C PHE A 57 -12.33 8.89 2.73
N LEU A 58 -12.28 8.07 1.68
CA LEU A 58 -13.43 7.85 0.80
C LEU A 58 -14.20 6.60 1.16
N GLU A 59 -13.53 5.44 1.19
CA GLU A 59 -14.20 4.18 1.48
C GLU A 59 -13.26 3.12 2.05
N ARG A 60 -13.86 2.10 2.67
CA ARG A 60 -13.17 0.93 3.20
C ARG A 60 -13.98 -0.30 2.86
N VAL A 61 -13.34 -1.26 2.19
CA VAL A 61 -13.99 -2.48 1.73
C VAL A 61 -13.43 -3.67 2.49
N SER A 62 -14.32 -4.49 3.05
CA SER A 62 -13.90 -5.70 3.74
C SER A 62 -13.50 -6.80 2.75
N MET A 63 -12.19 -7.06 2.64
CA MET A 63 -11.66 -8.17 1.82
C MET A 63 -11.74 -9.54 2.50
N GLY A 64 -12.10 -9.59 3.79
CA GLY A 64 -12.17 -10.83 4.56
C GLY A 64 -11.00 -11.02 5.53
N SER A 65 -10.59 -12.26 5.68
CA SER A 65 -9.62 -12.72 6.69
C SER A 65 -8.51 -13.54 6.02
N THR A 66 -7.27 -13.27 6.43
CA THR A 66 -6.12 -14.07 6.06
C THR A 66 -5.90 -15.20 7.07
N ALA A 67 -5.36 -16.33 6.61
CA ALA A 67 -4.90 -17.40 7.49
C ALA A 67 -3.52 -17.11 8.11
N LEU A 68 -2.83 -16.08 7.63
CA LEU A 68 -1.51 -15.68 8.12
C LEU A 68 -1.60 -15.02 9.50
N ARG A 69 -0.59 -15.29 10.32
CA ARG A 69 -0.34 -14.60 11.59
C ARG A 69 0.26 -13.22 11.34
N GLU A 70 0.18 -12.34 12.32
CA GLU A 70 0.74 -11.00 12.24
C GLU A 70 2.24 -10.99 11.89
N THR A 71 3.03 -11.90 12.45
CA THR A 71 4.46 -12.03 12.14
C THR A 71 4.72 -12.49 10.70
N GLU A 72 3.84 -13.31 10.14
CA GLU A 72 3.93 -13.78 8.75
C GLU A 72 3.56 -12.64 7.79
N VAL A 73 2.55 -11.83 8.14
CA VAL A 73 2.21 -10.62 7.38
C VAL A 73 3.35 -9.61 7.38
N GLN A 74 4.02 -9.40 8.52
CA GLN A 74 5.20 -8.52 8.58
C GLN A 74 6.34 -9.04 7.71
N SER A 75 6.59 -10.36 7.73
CA SER A 75 7.62 -10.99 6.91
C SER A 75 7.29 -10.89 5.42
N LEU A 76 6.01 -11.06 5.06
CA LEU A 76 5.51 -10.85 3.70
C LEU A 76 5.70 -9.40 3.25
N ALA A 77 5.39 -8.42 4.09
CA ALA A 77 5.58 -7.02 3.76
C ALA A 77 7.07 -6.66 3.57
N GLN A 78 7.98 -7.24 4.37
CA GLN A 78 9.42 -7.08 4.17
C GLN A 78 9.91 -7.71 2.86
N LEU A 79 9.39 -8.89 2.50
CA LEU A 79 9.67 -9.53 1.22
C LEU A 79 9.21 -8.63 0.06
N LEU A 80 7.97 -8.15 0.11
CA LEU A 80 7.43 -7.24 -0.90
C LEU A 80 8.20 -5.92 -0.93
N GLY A 81 8.72 -5.42 0.19
CA GLY A 81 9.58 -4.22 0.20
C GLY A 81 10.85 -4.37 -0.64
N ARG A 82 11.38 -5.60 -0.80
CA ARG A 82 12.50 -5.90 -1.69
C ARG A 82 12.06 -6.00 -3.15
N GLU A 83 10.87 -6.54 -3.39
CA GLU A 83 10.29 -6.69 -4.73
C GLU A 83 9.75 -5.35 -5.29
N TRP A 84 9.39 -4.42 -4.40
CA TRP A 84 8.79 -3.11 -4.67
C TRP A 84 9.70 -1.97 -4.18
N PRO A 85 10.83 -1.73 -4.85
CA PRO A 85 11.70 -0.59 -4.52
C PRO A 85 11.01 0.73 -4.87
N ALA A 86 11.27 1.78 -4.10
CA ALA A 86 10.69 3.10 -4.32
C ALA A 86 11.00 3.64 -5.73
N ALA A 87 12.20 3.33 -6.22
CA ALA A 87 12.64 3.69 -7.56
C ALA A 87 11.80 3.06 -8.69
N ALA A 88 11.04 1.99 -8.43
CA ALA A 88 10.15 1.35 -9.40
C ALA A 88 8.73 1.93 -9.39
N TYR A 89 8.44 2.95 -8.58
CA TYR A 89 7.15 3.61 -8.58
C TYR A 89 6.89 4.32 -9.92
N ASP A 90 5.71 4.04 -10.48
CA ASP A 90 5.19 4.60 -11.72
C ASP A 90 3.66 4.77 -11.60
N LEU A 91 3.17 5.97 -11.89
CA LEU A 91 1.76 6.34 -11.71
C LEU A 91 0.79 5.44 -12.48
N CYS A 92 1.18 4.90 -13.64
CA CYS A 92 0.30 4.13 -14.50
C CYS A 92 0.57 2.62 -14.43
N ARG A 93 1.83 2.22 -14.25
CA ARG A 93 2.28 0.83 -14.44
C ARG A 93 2.62 0.13 -13.14
N ARG A 94 2.91 0.89 -12.08
CA ARG A 94 3.37 0.33 -10.80
C ARG A 94 3.18 1.33 -9.67
N ASN A 95 1.95 1.41 -9.19
CA ASN A 95 1.52 2.33 -8.14
C ASN A 95 0.97 1.56 -6.93
N CYS A 96 0.44 2.30 -5.96
CA CYS A 96 -0.18 1.76 -4.76
C CYS A 96 -1.30 0.74 -5.02
N CYS A 97 -2.13 0.91 -6.05
CA CYS A 97 -3.20 -0.04 -6.36
C CYS A 97 -2.63 -1.40 -6.77
N HIS A 98 -1.61 -1.42 -7.65
CA HIS A 98 -0.95 -2.65 -8.07
C HIS A 98 -0.29 -3.38 -6.89
N PHE A 99 0.31 -2.62 -5.97
CA PHE A 99 0.88 -3.19 -4.74
C PHE A 99 -0.21 -3.78 -3.85
N CYS A 100 -1.31 -3.06 -3.65
CA CYS A 100 -2.41 -3.52 -2.81
C CYS A 100 -3.07 -4.78 -3.36
N ASP A 101 -3.21 -4.87 -4.68
CA ASP A 101 -3.72 -6.06 -5.36
C ASP A 101 -2.82 -7.29 -5.12
N GLU A 102 -1.52 -7.16 -5.41
CA GLU A 102 -0.53 -8.22 -5.14
C GLU A 102 -0.51 -8.62 -3.65
N PHE A 103 -0.55 -7.64 -2.75
CA PHE A 103 -0.55 -7.91 -1.32
C PHE A 103 -1.83 -8.62 -0.88
N CYS A 104 -3.00 -8.25 -1.40
CA CYS A 104 -4.26 -8.95 -1.13
C CYS A 104 -4.23 -10.41 -1.63
N HIS A 105 -3.66 -10.64 -2.81
CA HIS A 105 -3.44 -12.00 -3.31
C HIS A 105 -2.52 -12.80 -2.39
N ARG A 106 -1.39 -12.23 -1.95
CA ARG A 106 -0.45 -12.89 -1.02
C ARG A 106 -1.05 -13.12 0.37
N LEU A 107 -1.97 -12.27 0.80
CA LEU A 107 -2.77 -12.45 2.02
C LEU A 107 -3.86 -13.52 1.87
N GLY A 108 -4.15 -13.98 0.65
CA GLY A 108 -5.18 -14.98 0.36
C GLY A 108 -6.61 -14.44 0.39
N VAL A 109 -6.79 -13.13 0.24
CA VAL A 109 -8.11 -12.47 0.27
C VAL A 109 -8.64 -12.07 -1.11
N GLY A 110 -7.91 -12.41 -2.18
CA GLY A 110 -8.27 -12.15 -3.57
C GLY A 110 -7.78 -10.79 -4.09
N ALA A 111 -8.31 -10.36 -5.23
CA ALA A 111 -7.99 -9.09 -5.87
C ALA A 111 -8.72 -7.92 -5.20
N ILE A 112 -8.17 -6.71 -5.27
CA ILE A 112 -8.88 -5.51 -4.78
C ILE A 112 -10.16 -5.23 -5.60
N PRO A 113 -11.19 -4.58 -5.01
CA PRO A 113 -12.38 -4.17 -5.76
C PRO A 113 -12.01 -3.14 -6.85
N GLY A 114 -12.64 -3.26 -8.02
CA GLY A 114 -12.46 -2.36 -9.16
C GLY A 114 -13.53 -1.29 -9.26
#